data_AF-A0A257LK10-F1
#
_entry.id   AF-A0A257LK10-F1
#
_cell.length_a   1.000
_cell.length_b   1.000
_cell.length_c   1.000
_cell.angle_alpha   90.00
_cell.angle_beta   90.00
_cell.angle_gamma   90.00
#
_symmetry.space_group_name_H-M   'P 1'
#
loop_
_entity.id
_entity.type
_entity.pdbx_description
1 polymer ?
#
loop_
_entity_poly.entity_id
_entity_poly.type
_entity_poly.pdbx_seq_one_letter_code
_entity_poly.pdbx_strand_id
1 'polypeptide(L)'
;MKRVWIFAAVLAGAVLGLAGCATVPTEYREPAPLTAEARAALNLRVYDRAWELVNEKYFDEKFLGVDWAAQKGKYRTDAAAAADDAALYRVLNRLGGELKQSHLTALAPRLARVCKLAGSR
;
A
#
# COMPACT_ATOMS: atom_id res chain seq x y z
N MET A 1 -14.22 46.00 -41.64
CA MET A 1 -14.19 44.53 -41.78
C MET A 1 -12.79 44.09 -42.25
N LYS A 2 -11.83 43.81 -41.34
CA LYS A 2 -10.56 43.03 -41.48
C LYS A 2 -9.76 43.03 -40.16
N ARG A 3 -10.04 43.98 -39.25
CA ARG A 3 -9.27 44.23 -38.01
C ARG A 3 -9.83 43.59 -36.72
N VAL A 4 -11.06 43.07 -36.74
CA VAL A 4 -11.69 42.42 -35.57
C VAL A 4 -11.29 40.94 -35.43
N TRP A 5 -10.78 40.32 -36.50
CA TRP A 5 -10.48 38.89 -36.54
C TRP A 5 -9.10 38.50 -36.01
N ILE A 6 -8.24 39.47 -35.67
CA ILE A 6 -6.88 39.18 -35.18
C ILE A 6 -6.87 39.03 -33.65
N PHE A 7 -7.76 39.70 -32.92
CA PHE A 7 -7.78 39.65 -31.45
C PHE A 7 -8.50 38.43 -30.86
N ALA A 8 -9.31 37.71 -31.65
CA ALA A 8 -9.97 36.49 -31.19
C ALA A 8 -9.03 35.25 -31.18
N ALA A 9 -7.90 35.30 -31.88
CA ALA A 9 -7.01 34.14 -32.03
C ALA A 9 -5.91 34.03 -30.96
N VAL A 10 -5.64 35.10 -30.19
CA VAL A 10 -4.52 35.10 -29.23
C VAL A 10 -4.94 34.69 -27.82
N LEU A 11 -6.22 34.83 -27.45
CA LEU A 11 -6.72 34.44 -26.11
C LEU A 11 -7.20 32.98 -26.01
N ALA A 12 -7.48 32.30 -27.13
CA ALA A 12 -7.88 30.89 -27.14
C ALA A 12 -6.70 29.90 -27.21
N GLY A 13 -5.49 30.37 -27.50
CA GLY A 13 -4.30 29.51 -27.65
C GLY A 13 -3.53 29.22 -26.35
N ALA A 14 -3.78 29.97 -25.27
CA ALA A 14 -2.93 29.93 -24.07
C ALA A 14 -3.40 28.96 -22.97
N VAL A 15 -4.60 28.37 -23.06
CA VAL A 15 -5.16 27.52 -21.98
C VAL A 15 -4.97 26.02 -22.25
N LEU A 16 -4.64 25.61 -23.48
CA LEU A 16 -4.53 24.20 -23.88
C LEU A 16 -3.09 23.63 -23.79
N GLY A 17 -2.10 24.41 -23.35
CA GLY A 17 -0.67 24.04 -23.39
C GLY A 17 -0.06 23.48 -22.10
N LEU A 18 -0.84 23.29 -21.03
CA LEU A 18 -0.32 22.86 -19.71
C LEU A 18 -0.97 21.57 -19.18
N ALA A 19 -1.57 20.76 -20.05
CA ALA A 19 -1.77 19.33 -19.76
C ALA A 19 -0.42 18.59 -19.95
N GLY A 20 0.62 19.05 -19.24
CA GLY A 20 1.85 18.31 -19.12
C GLY A 20 1.51 16.97 -18.49
N CYS A 21 1.86 15.87 -19.15
CA CYS A 21 1.77 14.53 -18.61
C CYS A 21 2.37 14.54 -17.20
N ALA A 22 1.55 14.57 -16.16
CA ALA A 22 1.98 14.13 -14.84
C ALA A 22 2.17 12.62 -14.97
N THR A 23 3.33 12.22 -15.51
CA THR A 23 3.81 10.85 -15.46
C THR A 23 3.95 10.54 -13.98
N VAL A 24 2.94 9.86 -13.43
CA VAL A 24 2.99 9.34 -12.07
C VAL A 24 4.29 8.54 -12.00
N PRO A 25 5.23 8.87 -11.09
CA PRO A 25 6.48 8.14 -11.01
C PRO A 25 6.19 6.64 -10.91
N THR A 26 6.65 5.89 -11.90
CA THR A 26 6.57 4.42 -11.90
C THR A 26 7.48 3.82 -10.83
N GLU A 27 8.36 4.63 -10.24
CA GLU A 27 9.20 4.27 -9.11
C GLU A 27 8.43 4.35 -7.78
N TYR A 28 8.65 3.36 -6.91
CA TYR A 28 8.16 3.43 -5.54
C TYR A 28 8.97 4.48 -4.79
N ARG A 29 8.31 5.56 -4.36
CA ARG A 29 8.88 6.54 -3.45
C ARG A 29 8.54 6.13 -2.02
N GLU A 30 9.58 5.92 -1.21
CA GLU A 30 9.40 5.78 0.24
C GLU A 30 8.69 7.04 0.77
N PRO A 31 7.67 6.89 1.63
CA PRO A 31 7.05 8.04 2.28
C PRO A 31 8.11 8.81 3.06
N ALA A 32 7.88 10.12 3.23
CA ALA A 32 8.72 10.93 4.10
C ALA A 32 8.81 10.27 5.49
N PRO A 33 9.96 10.37 6.19
CA PRO A 33 10.12 9.80 7.51
C PRO A 33 8.97 10.24 8.44
N LEU A 34 8.28 9.26 9.02
CA LEU A 34 7.23 9.50 10.01
C LEU A 34 7.88 9.69 11.38
N THR A 35 7.22 10.42 12.28
CA THR A 35 7.55 10.34 13.71
C THR A 35 7.29 8.93 14.22
N ALA A 36 7.88 8.57 15.36
CA ALA A 36 7.69 7.25 15.96
C ALA A 36 6.20 6.95 16.25
N GLU A 37 5.45 7.96 16.70
CA GLU A 37 4.03 7.87 17.02
C GLU A 37 3.20 7.67 15.75
N ALA A 38 3.48 8.46 14.70
CA ALA A 38 2.79 8.34 13.41
C ALA A 38 3.09 6.99 12.74
N ARG A 39 4.33 6.49 12.86
CA ARG A 39 4.73 5.15 12.40
C ARG A 39 3.96 4.06 13.15
N ALA A 40 3.92 4.11 14.48
CA ALA A 40 3.20 3.12 15.29
C ALA A 40 1.70 3.11 14.94
N ALA A 41 1.08 4.29 14.80
CA ALA A 41 -0.32 4.39 14.41
C ALA A 41 -0.58 3.81 13.00
N LEU A 42 0.27 4.12 12.02
CA LEU A 42 0.17 3.53 10.68
C LEU A 42 0.32 2.02 10.71
N ASN A 43 1.32 1.51 11.41
CA ASN A 43 1.60 0.09 11.52
C ASN A 43 0.42 -0.68 12.10
N LEU A 44 -0.21 -0.14 13.15
CA LEU A 44 -1.38 -0.75 13.77
C LEU A 44 -2.57 -0.82 12.82
N ARG A 45 -2.83 0.25 12.04
CA ARG A 45 -3.90 0.21 11.01
C ARG A 45 -3.64 -0.86 9.95
N VAL A 46 -2.40 -0.98 9.48
CA VAL A 46 -2.04 -1.98 8.46
C VAL A 46 -2.13 -3.39 9.05
N TYR A 47 -1.66 -3.59 10.28
CA TYR A 47 -1.76 -4.86 11.00
C TYR A 47 -3.20 -5.30 11.21
N ASP A 48 -4.04 -4.41 11.76
CA ASP A 48 -5.45 -4.69 12.02
C ASP A 48 -6.17 -5.02 10.71
N ARG A 49 -5.90 -4.27 9.63
CA ARG A 49 -6.50 -4.56 8.32
C ARG A 49 -6.02 -5.87 7.71
N ALA A 50 -4.75 -6.22 7.86
CA ALA A 50 -4.22 -7.50 7.36
C ALA A 50 -4.88 -8.69 8.09
N TRP A 51 -5.03 -8.59 9.41
CA TRP A 51 -5.75 -9.59 10.19
C TRP A 51 -7.21 -9.72 9.75
N GLU A 52 -7.91 -8.59 9.54
CA GLU A 52 -9.29 -8.55 9.05
C GLU A 52 -9.43 -9.15 7.65
N LEU A 53 -8.51 -8.86 6.74
CA LEU A 53 -8.54 -9.40 5.38
C LEU A 53 -8.49 -10.93 5.38
N VAL A 54 -7.62 -11.51 6.20
CA VAL A 54 -7.58 -12.97 6.38
C VAL A 54 -8.88 -13.44 7.04
N ASN A 55 -9.36 -12.75 8.08
CA ASN A 55 -10.62 -13.10 8.73
C ASN A 55 -11.82 -13.12 7.77
N GLU A 56 -11.87 -12.20 6.80
CA GLU A 56 -12.97 -12.04 5.85
C GLU A 56 -12.86 -12.93 4.60
N LYS A 57 -11.64 -13.28 4.19
CA LYS A 57 -11.36 -13.84 2.85
C LYS A 57 -10.65 -15.19 2.88
N TYR A 58 -10.24 -15.68 4.04
CA TYR A 58 -9.61 -16.99 4.11
C TYR A 58 -10.59 -18.08 3.70
N PHE A 59 -10.11 -19.06 2.94
CA PHE A 59 -10.96 -20.03 2.26
C PHE A 59 -11.63 -21.02 3.22
N ASP A 60 -11.00 -21.28 4.37
CA ASP A 60 -11.49 -22.19 5.40
C ASP A 60 -11.97 -21.38 6.60
N GLU A 61 -13.26 -21.43 6.87
CA GLU A 61 -13.92 -20.75 8.00
C GLU A 61 -13.36 -21.20 9.37
N LYS A 62 -12.75 -22.39 9.44
CA LYS A 62 -12.15 -22.93 10.68
C LYS A 62 -10.67 -22.58 10.83
N PHE A 63 -10.08 -21.85 9.89
CA PHE A 63 -8.66 -21.46 9.91
C PHE A 63 -7.72 -22.65 10.16
N LEU A 64 -8.06 -23.83 9.64
CA LEU A 64 -7.31 -25.07 9.83
C LEU A 64 -7.12 -25.46 11.31
N GLY A 65 -8.07 -25.07 12.17
CA GLY A 65 -8.05 -25.32 13.62
C GLY A 65 -7.27 -24.29 14.43
N VAL A 66 -6.76 -23.22 13.81
CA VAL A 66 -6.12 -22.11 14.52
C VAL A 66 -7.20 -21.19 15.10
N ASP A 67 -7.07 -20.82 16.37
CA ASP A 67 -7.87 -19.73 16.95
C ASP A 67 -7.39 -18.39 16.37
N TRP A 68 -7.98 -18.00 15.25
CA TRP A 68 -7.62 -16.78 14.53
C TRP A 68 -7.95 -15.51 15.31
N ALA A 69 -9.04 -15.52 16.09
CA ALA A 69 -9.43 -14.40 16.95
C ALA A 69 -8.35 -14.11 18.00
N ALA A 70 -7.79 -15.15 18.63
CA ALA A 70 -6.70 -15.01 19.58
C ALA A 70 -5.40 -14.46 18.92
N GLN A 71 -5.16 -14.72 17.63
CA GLN A 71 -3.93 -14.25 16.96
C GLN A 71 -3.87 -12.73 16.79
N LYS A 72 -5.02 -12.01 16.82
CA LYS A 72 -5.05 -10.55 16.64
C LYS A 72 -4.23 -9.81 17.69
N GLY A 73 -4.20 -10.31 18.93
CA GLY A 73 -3.46 -9.67 20.01
C GLY A 73 -1.97 -10.03 20.03
N LYS A 74 -1.62 -11.24 19.60
CA LYS A 74 -0.31 -11.86 19.81
C LYS A 74 0.87 -11.07 19.26
N TYR A 75 0.67 -10.41 18.12
CA TYR A 75 1.74 -9.71 17.39
C TYR A 75 1.56 -8.19 17.32
N ARG A 76 0.53 -7.66 17.98
CA ARG A 76 0.13 -6.26 17.82
C ARG A 76 1.16 -5.29 18.42
N THR A 77 1.79 -5.66 19.53
CA THR A 77 2.89 -4.89 20.14
C THR A 77 4.11 -4.84 19.23
N ASP A 78 4.51 -5.99 18.66
CA ASP A 78 5.63 -6.06 17.70
C ASP A 78 5.35 -5.19 16.46
N ALA A 79 4.11 -5.19 15.97
CA ALA A 79 3.71 -4.36 14.83
C ALA A 79 3.83 -2.87 15.16
N ALA A 80 3.35 -2.43 16.33
CA ALA A 80 3.49 -1.04 16.76
C ALA A 80 4.95 -0.60 16.85
N ALA A 81 5.83 -1.48 17.32
CA ALA A 81 7.26 -1.21 17.50
C ALA A 81 8.10 -1.27 16.20
N ALA A 82 7.52 -1.71 15.07
CA ALA A 82 8.26 -1.84 13.82
C ALA A 82 8.72 -0.47 13.27
N ALA A 83 10.04 -0.32 13.10
CA ALA A 83 10.65 0.94 12.67
C ALA A 83 10.34 1.32 11.21
N ASP A 84 10.13 0.32 10.35
CA ASP A 84 9.93 0.48 8.92
C ASP A 84 8.96 -0.57 8.35
N ASP A 85 8.62 -0.41 7.07
CA ASP A 85 7.72 -1.32 6.35
C ASP A 85 8.31 -2.75 6.31
N ALA A 86 9.61 -2.92 6.15
CA ALA A 86 10.22 -4.25 6.12
C ALA A 86 10.04 -4.98 7.46
N ALA A 87 10.22 -4.29 8.58
CA ALA A 87 9.99 -4.81 9.92
C ALA A 87 8.52 -5.13 10.17
N LEU A 88 7.60 -4.24 9.79
CA LEU A 88 6.16 -4.50 9.91
C LEU A 88 5.76 -5.74 9.12
N TYR A 89 6.20 -5.87 7.86
CA TYR A 89 5.82 -7.00 7.02
C TYR A 89 6.46 -8.32 7.47
N ARG A 90 7.59 -8.31 8.19
CA ARG A 90 8.07 -9.51 8.90
C ARG A 90 7.08 -9.93 10.00
N VAL A 91 6.51 -8.99 10.75
CA VAL A 91 5.48 -9.27 11.77
C VAL A 91 4.20 -9.82 11.11
N LEU A 92 3.74 -9.22 10.01
CA LEU A 92 2.58 -9.71 9.26
C LEU A 92 2.77 -11.16 8.76
N ASN A 93 3.97 -11.48 8.28
CA ASN A 93 4.28 -12.83 7.82
C ASN A 93 4.38 -13.83 8.98
N ARG A 94 4.79 -13.41 10.17
CA ARG A 94 4.69 -14.25 11.38
C ARG A 94 3.23 -14.52 11.75
N LEU A 95 2.37 -13.50 11.70
CA LEU A 95 0.93 -13.65 11.92
C LEU A 95 0.30 -14.62 10.90
N GLY A 96 0.53 -14.40 9.60
CA GLY A 96 0.00 -15.29 8.55
C GLY A 96 0.57 -16.72 8.63
N GLY A 97 1.81 -16.85 9.09
CA GLY A 97 2.50 -18.13 9.27
C GLY A 97 1.83 -19.07 10.29
N GLU A 98 1.00 -18.55 11.20
CA GLU A 98 0.20 -19.39 12.12
C GLU A 98 -0.70 -20.37 11.37
N LEU A 99 -1.18 -20.00 10.18
CA LEU A 99 -2.04 -20.83 9.32
C LEU A 99 -1.26 -21.87 8.51
N LYS A 100 0.08 -21.85 8.58
CA LYS A 100 1.00 -22.82 7.95
C LYS A 100 0.78 -23.00 6.43
N GLN A 101 0.32 -21.96 5.74
CA GLN A 101 0.16 -21.97 4.29
C GLN A 101 1.37 -21.34 3.60
N SER A 102 1.96 -22.06 2.63
CA SER A 102 3.15 -21.61 1.89
C SER A 102 2.90 -20.41 0.98
N HIS A 103 1.64 -20.17 0.60
CA HIS A 103 1.22 -19.12 -0.33
C HIS A 103 0.54 -17.94 0.38
N LEU A 104 0.46 -17.95 1.71
CA LEU A 104 -0.10 -16.84 2.49
C LEU A 104 1.03 -15.92 2.98
N THR A 105 1.39 -14.95 2.14
CA THR A 105 2.50 -14.04 2.40
C THR A 105 2.09 -12.60 2.15
N ALA A 106 2.42 -11.70 3.08
CA ALA A 106 2.30 -10.26 2.91
C ALA A 106 3.55 -9.70 2.21
N LEU A 107 3.34 -8.96 1.12
CA LEU A 107 4.39 -8.28 0.36
C LEU A 107 4.46 -6.80 0.72
N ALA A 108 5.62 -6.34 1.20
CA ALA A 108 5.85 -4.93 1.45
C ALA A 108 5.65 -4.11 0.17
N PRO A 109 5.19 -2.84 0.23
CA PRO A 109 4.83 -2.05 -0.95
C PRO A 109 5.94 -1.97 -2.00
N ARG A 110 7.19 -1.84 -1.55
CA ARG A 110 8.39 -1.88 -2.41
C ARG A 110 8.49 -3.18 -3.20
N LEU A 111 8.35 -4.33 -2.53
CA LEU A 111 8.44 -5.65 -3.16
C LEU A 111 7.23 -5.92 -4.07
N ALA A 112 6.02 -5.55 -3.64
CA ALA A 112 4.82 -5.70 -4.45
C ALA A 112 4.93 -4.97 -5.79
N ARG A 113 5.57 -3.79 -5.80
CA ARG A 113 5.86 -3.06 -7.03
C ARG A 113 6.84 -3.80 -7.94
N VAL A 114 7.94 -4.32 -7.38
CA VAL A 114 8.95 -5.08 -8.15
C VAL A 114 8.32 -6.32 -8.80
N CYS A 115 7.54 -7.09 -8.05
CA CYS A 115 6.83 -8.26 -8.59
C CYS A 115 5.85 -7.88 -9.70
N LYS A 116 5.10 -6.77 -9.53
CA LYS A 116 4.18 -6.27 -10.55
C LYS A 116 4.88 -5.92 -11.86
N LEU A 117 6.05 -5.27 -11.79
CA LEU A 117 6.85 -4.90 -12.96
C LEU A 117 7.54 -6.11 -13.60
N ALA A 118 7.94 -7.09 -12.81
CA ALA A 118 8.57 -8.32 -13.31
C ALA A 118 7.58 -9.21 -14.07
N GLY A 119 6.33 -9.29 -13.61
CA GLY A 119 5.27 -10.09 -14.25
C GLY A 119 4.54 -9.39 -15.41
N SER A 120 4.85 -8.13 -15.72
CA SER A 120 4.26 -7.38 -16.85
C SER A 120 5.13 -7.38 -18.10
N ARG A 121 6.08 -8.31 -18.21
CA ARG A 121 6.96 -8.51 -19.38
C ARG A 121 6.62 -9.81 -20.08
#